data_AF-Q9SBD3-F1
#
_entry.id   AF-Q9SBD3-F1
#
_cell.length_a   1.000
_cell.length_b   1.000
_cell.length_c   1.000
_cell.angle_alpha   90.00
_cell.angle_beta   90.00
_cell.angle_gamma   90.00
#
_symmetry.space_group_name_H-M   'P 1'
#
loop_
_entity.id
_entity.type
_entity.pdbx_description
1 polymer ?
#
loop_
_entity_poly.entity_id
_entity_poly.type
_entity_poly.pdbx_seq_one_letter_code
_entity_poly.pdbx_strand_id
1 'polypeptide(L)'
;MAHAHANKASLNMLMLCFTLLNLSHNFAFAFTSQDYSNALDKSIRFFEGQRSGKLPANQRLKWRADSGLSDGSGYHVDLVGGYYDAGDNVKFGLPMAFTTTLL
;
A
#
# COMPACT_ATOMS: atom_id res chain seq x y z
N MET A 1 42.78 45.99 -18.67
CA MET A 1 41.43 45.55 -19.12
C MET A 1 41.17 44.05 -18.97
N ALA A 2 42.18 43.17 -19.02
CA ALA A 2 41.98 41.71 -18.86
C ALA A 2 41.51 41.24 -17.46
N HIS A 3 41.89 41.94 -16.38
CA HIS A 3 41.61 41.53 -15.00
C HIS A 3 40.12 41.68 -14.58
N ALA A 4 39.38 42.62 -15.19
CA ALA A 4 37.95 42.83 -14.91
C ALA A 4 37.05 41.78 -15.59
N HIS A 5 37.52 41.19 -16.70
CA HIS A 5 36.79 40.16 -17.44
C HIS A 5 36.83 38.80 -16.71
N ALA A 6 37.96 38.46 -16.08
CA ALA A 6 38.11 37.24 -15.29
C ALA A 6 37.19 37.21 -14.05
N ASN A 7 36.98 38.36 -13.39
CA ASN A 7 36.07 38.45 -12.24
C ASN A 7 34.60 38.32 -12.62
N LYS A 8 34.17 38.84 -13.78
CA LYS A 8 32.81 38.62 -14.30
C LYS A 8 32.56 37.16 -14.67
N ALA A 9 33.55 36.50 -15.29
CA ALA A 9 33.46 35.08 -15.63
C ALA A 9 33.38 34.20 -14.37
N SER A 10 34.17 34.50 -13.34
CA SER A 10 34.14 33.82 -12.04
C SER A 10 32.79 33.99 -11.32
N LEU A 11 32.23 35.21 -11.33
CA LEU A 11 30.91 35.49 -10.74
C LEU A 11 29.79 34.77 -11.49
N ASN A 12 29.82 34.75 -12.82
CA ASN A 12 28.85 34.01 -13.64
C ASN A 12 28.92 32.51 -13.40
N MET A 13 30.13 31.96 -13.23
CA MET A 13 30.34 30.54 -12.90
C MET A 13 29.78 30.21 -11.51
N LEU A 14 29.97 31.08 -10.52
CA LEU A 14 29.43 30.90 -9.18
C LEU A 14 27.89 30.95 -9.17
N MET A 15 27.30 31.89 -9.91
CA MET A 15 25.84 32.00 -10.08
C MET A 15 25.28 30.75 -10.78
N LEU A 16 25.95 30.25 -11.81
CA LEU A 16 25.58 29.02 -12.51
C LEU A 16 25.62 27.81 -11.57
N CYS A 17 26.69 27.65 -10.79
CA CYS A 17 26.79 26.60 -9.77
C CYS A 17 25.65 26.69 -8.76
N PHE A 18 25.31 27.90 -8.27
CA PHE A 18 24.21 28.08 -7.33
C PHE A 18 22.86 27.69 -7.95
N THR A 19 22.59 28.05 -9.21
CA THR A 19 21.36 27.63 -9.90
C THR A 19 21.28 26.12 -10.12
N LEU A 20 22.40 25.46 -10.45
CA LEU A 20 22.47 24.01 -10.61
C LEU A 20 22.27 23.29 -9.28
N LEU A 21 22.84 23.80 -8.19
CA LEU A 21 22.62 23.28 -6.84
C LEU A 21 21.16 23.45 -6.37
N ASN A 22 20.50 24.56 -6.68
CA ASN A 22 19.08 24.73 -6.37
C ASN A 22 18.18 23.82 -7.21
N LEU A 23 18.56 23.54 -8.47
CA LEU A 23 17.84 22.59 -9.33
C LEU A 23 17.93 21.15 -8.79
N SER A 24 19.07 20.77 -8.19
CA SER A 24 19.28 19.46 -7.56
C SER A 24 18.64 19.32 -6.16
N HIS A 25 18.08 20.38 -5.58
CA HIS A 25 17.36 20.34 -4.30
C HIS A 25 15.87 19.97 -4.41
N ASN A 26 15.41 19.59 -5.60
CA ASN A 26 14.15 18.85 -5.72
C ASN A 26 14.38 17.43 -5.18
N PHE A 27 14.38 17.29 -3.85
CA PHE A 27 14.26 15.99 -3.20
C PHE A 27 12.94 15.38 -3.68
N ALA A 28 13.04 14.43 -4.60
CA ALA A 28 11.93 13.59 -4.96
C ALA A 28 11.60 12.71 -3.74
N PHE A 29 10.63 13.13 -2.92
CA PHE A 29 10.00 12.21 -1.99
C PHE A 29 9.26 11.17 -2.83
N ALA A 30 9.68 9.91 -2.74
CA ALA A 30 9.03 8.82 -3.46
C ALA A 30 7.55 8.68 -3.06
N PHE A 31 7.22 8.97 -1.79
CA PHE A 31 5.86 8.95 -1.26
C PHE A 31 5.68 9.96 -0.12
N THR A 32 4.48 10.50 0.00
CA THR A 32 4.05 11.36 1.11
C THR A 32 3.42 10.55 2.24
N SER A 33 3.27 11.14 3.43
CA SER A 33 2.52 10.52 4.54
C SER A 33 1.08 10.16 4.13
N GLN A 34 0.44 10.99 3.30
CA GLN A 34 -0.89 10.73 2.78
C GLN A 34 -0.92 9.49 1.88
N ASP A 35 0.12 9.27 1.08
CA ASP A 35 0.22 8.09 0.23
C ASP A 35 0.37 6.81 1.06
N TYR A 36 1.16 6.84 2.14
CA TYR A 36 1.26 5.71 3.07
C TYR A 36 -0.06 5.45 3.81
N SER A 37 -0.76 6.51 4.24
CA SER A 37 -2.09 6.36 4.84
C SER A 37 -3.08 5.73 3.87
N ASN A 38 -3.04 6.13 2.59
CA ASN A 38 -3.90 5.59 1.56
C ASN A 38 -3.55 4.12 1.23
N ALA A 39 -2.27 3.80 1.13
CA ALA A 39 -1.78 2.44 0.93
C ALA A 39 -2.23 1.54 2.08
N LEU A 40 -2.10 1.98 3.33
CA LEU A 40 -2.52 1.21 4.50
C LEU A 40 -4.04 0.97 4.52
N ASP A 41 -4.89 1.99 4.28
CA ASP A 41 -6.35 1.79 4.22
C ASP A 41 -6.72 0.76 3.13
N LYS A 42 -6.07 0.81 1.96
CA LYS A 42 -6.27 -0.16 0.89
C LYS A 42 -5.77 -1.56 1.26
N SER A 43 -4.62 -1.69 1.92
CA SER A 43 -4.09 -2.97 2.41
C SER A 43 -5.04 -3.63 3.42
N ILE A 44 -5.66 -2.87 4.31
CA ILE A 44 -6.69 -3.41 5.22
C ILE A 44 -7.98 -3.78 4.47
N ARG A 45 -8.40 -2.95 3.49
CA ARG A 45 -9.55 -3.27 2.63
C ARG A 45 -9.35 -4.53 1.81
N PHE A 46 -8.12 -4.86 1.42
CA PHE A 46 -7.82 -6.12 0.73
C PHE A 46 -8.30 -7.33 1.54
N PHE A 47 -8.06 -7.36 2.86
CA PHE A 47 -8.55 -8.43 3.72
C PHE A 47 -10.08 -8.47 3.85
N GLU A 48 -10.78 -7.32 3.86
CA GLU A 48 -12.25 -7.31 3.73
C GLU A 48 -12.72 -8.00 2.45
N GLY A 49 -11.93 -7.87 1.38
CA GLY A 49 -12.12 -8.48 0.08
C GLY A 49 -11.86 -9.98 0.07
N GLN A 50 -11.18 -10.53 1.07
CA GLN A 50 -10.89 -11.95 1.21
C GLN A 50 -11.82 -12.68 2.20
N ARG A 51 -12.69 -11.98 2.93
CA ARG A 51 -13.60 -12.59 3.93
C ARG A 51 -14.46 -13.69 3.30
N SER A 52 -14.54 -14.85 3.93
CA SER A 52 -15.53 -15.88 3.65
C SER A 52 -16.63 -15.87 4.73
N GLY A 53 -17.71 -16.61 4.51
CA GLY A 53 -18.84 -16.71 5.43
C GLY A 53 -19.88 -15.64 5.23
N LYS A 54 -20.69 -15.44 6.27
CA LYS A 54 -21.70 -14.38 6.31
C LYS A 54 -21.00 -13.03 6.54
N LEU A 55 -21.22 -12.09 5.63
CA LEU A 55 -20.57 -10.79 5.69
C LEU A 55 -21.29 -9.85 6.67
N PRO A 56 -20.56 -8.94 7.33
CA PRO A 56 -21.16 -7.90 8.15
C PRO A 56 -22.08 -6.98 7.33
N ALA A 57 -23.21 -6.55 7.91
CA ALA A 57 -24.16 -5.65 7.23
C ALA A 57 -23.53 -4.30 6.80
N ASN A 58 -22.48 -3.86 7.49
CA ASN A 58 -21.73 -2.64 7.20
C ASN A 58 -20.51 -2.87 6.29
N GLN A 59 -20.40 -4.00 5.58
CA GLN A 59 -19.32 -4.27 4.62
C GLN A 59 -19.21 -3.16 3.57
N ARG A 60 -17.98 -2.69 3.35
CA ARG A 60 -17.66 -1.59 2.42
C ARG A 60 -17.63 -2.05 0.95
N LEU A 61 -17.16 -3.27 0.70
CA LEU A 61 -17.00 -3.85 -0.64
C LEU A 61 -18.31 -4.42 -1.18
N LYS A 62 -19.00 -3.64 -2.02
CA LYS A 62 -20.35 -3.97 -2.55
C LYS A 62 -20.37 -5.11 -3.57
N TRP A 63 -19.22 -5.50 -4.09
CA TRP A 63 -19.08 -6.61 -5.04
C TRP A 63 -18.83 -7.96 -4.35
N ARG A 64 -18.68 -7.98 -3.01
CA ARG A 64 -18.63 -9.21 -2.21
C ARG A 64 -20.01 -9.52 -1.63
N ALA A 65 -20.31 -10.82 -1.46
CA ALA A 65 -21.53 -11.33 -0.85
C ALA A 65 -21.22 -12.53 0.05
N ASP A 66 -22.21 -13.00 0.80
CA ASP A 66 -22.12 -14.20 1.64
C ASP A 66 -21.64 -15.41 0.82
N SER A 67 -20.67 -16.17 1.35
CA SER A 67 -20.08 -17.32 0.66
C SER A 67 -19.59 -18.38 1.65
N GLY A 68 -19.41 -19.64 1.22
CA GLY A 68 -18.87 -20.70 2.10
C GLY A 68 -19.74 -20.98 3.35
N LEU A 69 -21.06 -20.81 3.24
CA LEU A 69 -22.00 -20.93 4.37
C LEU A 69 -22.21 -22.38 4.86
N SER A 70 -21.72 -23.36 4.11
CA SER A 70 -21.82 -24.78 4.44
C SER A 70 -20.48 -25.37 4.88
N ASP A 71 -19.46 -24.54 5.07
CA ASP A 71 -18.11 -25.01 5.41
C ASP A 71 -18.12 -25.72 6.76
N GLY A 72 -17.59 -26.96 6.78
CA GLY A 72 -17.58 -27.83 7.95
C GLY A 72 -18.84 -28.69 8.13
N SER A 73 -19.93 -28.42 7.41
CA SER A 73 -21.21 -29.13 7.57
C SER A 73 -21.09 -30.66 7.41
N GLY A 74 -20.27 -31.13 6.47
CA GLY A 74 -20.02 -32.57 6.24
C GLY A 74 -19.32 -33.28 7.41
N TYR A 75 -18.75 -32.53 8.34
CA TYR A 75 -18.12 -33.03 9.57
C TYR A 75 -18.88 -32.60 10.83
N HIS A 76 -20.11 -32.09 10.69
CA HIS A 76 -20.94 -31.61 11.79
C HIS A 76 -20.30 -30.51 12.65
N VAL A 77 -19.46 -29.68 12.04
CA VAL A 77 -18.81 -28.53 12.68
C VAL A 77 -19.08 -27.25 11.90
N ASP A 78 -19.05 -26.11 12.58
CA ASP A 78 -19.12 -24.80 11.92
C ASP A 78 -17.70 -24.31 11.60
N LEU A 79 -17.35 -24.30 10.31
CA LEU A 79 -16.10 -23.73 9.81
C LEU A 79 -16.36 -22.52 8.89
N VAL A 80 -17.53 -21.89 9.02
CA VAL A 80 -17.90 -20.67 8.30
C VAL A 80 -17.05 -19.50 8.79
N GLY A 81 -16.70 -18.58 7.88
CA GLY A 81 -15.88 -17.41 8.19
C GLY A 81 -14.42 -17.53 7.75
N GLY A 82 -13.54 -16.70 8.32
CA GLY A 82 -12.13 -16.63 7.95
C GLY A 82 -11.89 -15.90 6.62
N TYR A 83 -10.73 -16.17 6.00
CA TYR A 83 -10.30 -15.53 4.76
C TYR A 83 -9.94 -16.57 3.69
N TYR A 84 -10.23 -16.25 2.43
CA TYR A 84 -9.66 -16.97 1.29
C TYR A 84 -8.19 -16.61 1.13
N ASP A 85 -7.36 -17.62 0.87
CA ASP A 85 -5.90 -17.48 0.94
C ASP A 85 -5.34 -16.57 -0.16
N ALA A 86 -5.80 -16.75 -1.40
CA ALA A 86 -5.30 -16.01 -2.55
C ALA A 86 -6.42 -15.67 -3.56
N GLY A 87 -6.20 -15.97 -4.84
CA GLY A 87 -7.19 -15.78 -5.91
C GLY A 87 -8.20 -16.93 -6.03
N ASP A 88 -8.09 -17.93 -5.16
CA ASP A 88 -8.99 -19.07 -5.06
C ASP A 88 -9.94 -18.93 -3.85
N ASN A 89 -10.71 -19.99 -3.56
CA ASN A 89 -11.66 -20.00 -2.46
C ASN A 89 -11.30 -21.02 -1.35
N VAL A 90 -10.05 -21.50 -1.30
CA VAL A 90 -9.60 -22.39 -0.21
C VAL A 90 -9.15 -21.57 1.00
N LYS A 91 -9.44 -22.09 2.19
CA LYS A 91 -9.04 -21.52 3.49
C LYS A 91 -7.80 -22.25 4.01
N PHE A 92 -6.62 -21.91 3.51
CA PHE A 92 -5.38 -22.50 4.02
C PHE A 92 -5.05 -21.96 5.41
N GLY A 93 -5.15 -22.82 6.43
CA GLY A 93 -5.06 -22.39 7.84
C GLY A 93 -3.70 -21.79 8.22
N LEU A 94 -2.60 -22.34 7.73
CA LEU A 94 -1.24 -21.86 8.05
C LEU A 94 -0.99 -20.42 7.56
N PRO A 95 -1.13 -20.09 6.26
CA PRO A 95 -0.94 -18.71 5.78
C PRO A 95 -1.98 -17.74 6.35
N MET A 96 -3.22 -18.17 6.61
CA MET A 96 -4.23 -17.34 7.28
C MET A 96 -3.81 -16.96 8.71
N ALA A 97 -3.36 -17.94 9.51
CA ALA A 97 -2.93 -17.72 10.88
C ALA A 97 -1.67 -16.83 10.93
N PHE A 98 -0.70 -17.08 10.05
CA PHE A 98 0.49 -16.24 9.91
C PHE A 98 0.13 -14.79 9.60
N THR A 99 -0.71 -14.56 8.59
CA THR A 99 -1.17 -13.22 8.19
C THR A 99 -1.83 -12.48 9.35
N THR A 100 -2.74 -13.13 10.07
CA THR A 100 -3.47 -12.53 11.20
C THR A 100 -2.55 -12.23 12.39
N THR A 101 -1.44 -12.96 12.53
CA THR A 101 -0.45 -12.72 13.60
C THR A 101 0.41 -11.48 13.32
N LEU A 102 0.63 -11.14 12.04
CA LEU A 102 1.43 -9.99 11.64
C LEU A 102 0.64 -8.66 11.60
N LEU A 103 -0.69 -8.73 11.51
CA LEU A 103 -1.60 -7.57 11.48
C LEU A 103 -1.89 -7.05 12.89
#